data_AF-A0A7C6FIW0-F1
#
_entry.id   AF-A0A7C6FIW0-F1
#
_cell.length_a   1.000
_cell.length_b   1.000
_cell.length_c   1.000
_cell.angle_alpha   90.00
_cell.angle_beta   90.00
_cell.angle_gamma   90.00
#
_symmetry.space_group_name_H-M   'P 1'
#
loop_
_entity.id
_entity.type
_entity.pdbx_description
1 polymer ?
#
loop_
_entity_poly.entity_id
_entity_poly.type
_entity_poly.pdbx_seq_one_letter_code
_entity_poly.pdbx_strand_id
1 'polypeptide(L)'
;MARKLHFDLETYSSVDIRTSGAYKYTQSLDFEIMLLAYAFDDDPIKIIDFAQGDTWPVDLVEGLKDPTVEKHAHNASFERQALRQYGFEIPIEEWRCSLVKSAYCGLPLGLDLISKALNLGEKGKLSTGRALIRFFCNPIKPTKANGGRHRNLPEHDPEKWEEFKQYCVNDVKAERAIGKVLSYIDLPEF
;
A
#
# COMPACT_ATOMS: atom_id res chain seq x y z
N MET A 1 -18.72 14.69 8.49
CA MET A 1 -17.54 13.82 8.70
C MET A 1 -16.47 14.23 7.72
N ALA A 2 -15.20 14.15 8.11
CA ALA A 2 -14.10 14.39 7.17
C ALA A 2 -14.15 13.37 6.02
N ARG A 3 -13.80 13.81 4.81
CA ARG A 3 -13.68 12.92 3.64
C ARG A 3 -12.48 12.01 3.84
N LYS A 4 -12.58 10.73 3.48
CA LYS A 4 -11.51 9.75 3.66
C LYS A 4 -10.87 9.42 2.33
N LEU A 5 -9.55 9.46 2.27
CA LEU A 5 -8.76 8.96 1.15
C LEU A 5 -8.08 7.66 1.59
N HIS A 6 -8.55 6.55 1.05
CA HIS A 6 -7.97 5.22 1.29
C HIS A 6 -6.98 4.89 0.19
N PHE A 7 -5.81 4.36 0.54
CA PHE A 7 -4.82 3.94 -0.46
C PHE A 7 -3.84 2.88 0.04
N ASP A 8 -3.20 2.23 -0.91
CA ASP A 8 -2.13 1.26 -0.73
C ASP A 8 -1.09 1.43 -1.84
N LEU A 9 0.17 1.09 -1.55
CA LEU A 9 1.31 1.32 -2.44
C LEU A 9 2.07 0.02 -2.68
N GLU A 10 2.42 -0.25 -3.94
CA GLU A 10 3.40 -1.28 -4.28
C GLU A 10 4.68 -0.62 -4.76
N THR A 11 5.78 -0.95 -4.08
CA THR A 11 7.05 -0.25 -4.24
C THR A 11 8.20 -1.19 -4.57
N TYR A 12 9.22 -0.67 -5.23
CA TYR A 12 10.49 -1.37 -5.41
C TYR A 12 11.63 -0.60 -4.73
N SER A 13 12.64 -1.34 -4.27
CA SER A 13 13.95 -0.82 -3.85
C SER A 13 14.98 -1.93 -3.95
N SER A 14 16.25 -1.58 -4.25
CA SER A 14 17.36 -2.54 -4.13
C SER A 14 17.65 -2.98 -2.69
N VAL A 15 17.15 -2.25 -1.70
CA VAL A 15 17.36 -2.52 -0.28
C VAL A 15 16.34 -3.53 0.24
N ASP A 16 16.76 -4.51 1.05
CA ASP A 16 15.80 -5.41 1.73
C ASP A 16 15.19 -4.71 2.96
N ILE A 17 13.89 -4.44 2.90
CA ILE A 17 13.15 -3.76 3.99
C ILE A 17 13.21 -4.52 5.32
N ARG A 18 13.33 -5.85 5.29
CA ARG A 18 13.30 -6.69 6.51
C ARG A 18 14.58 -6.57 7.33
N THR A 19 15.70 -6.26 6.67
CA THR A 19 17.00 -6.09 7.33
C THR A 19 17.38 -4.63 7.54
N SER A 20 16.79 -3.72 6.75
CA SER A 20 17.18 -2.31 6.72
C SER A 20 16.12 -1.34 7.24
N GLY A 21 14.88 -1.78 7.39
CA GLY A 21 13.75 -0.94 7.79
C GLY A 21 13.26 0.01 6.69
N ALA A 22 12.09 0.62 6.93
CA ALA A 22 11.38 1.44 5.94
C ALA A 22 12.15 2.71 5.52
N TYR A 23 12.90 3.34 6.44
CA TYR A 23 13.66 4.56 6.12
C TYR A 23 14.73 4.29 5.05
N LYS A 24 15.64 3.35 5.31
CA LYS A 24 16.70 3.01 4.36
C LYS A 24 16.14 2.40 3.08
N TYR A 25 15.04 1.67 3.16
CA TYR A 25 14.34 1.13 1.99
C TYR A 25 13.82 2.24 1.06
N THR A 26 13.06 3.19 1.60
CA THR A 26 12.44 4.30 0.84
C THR A 26 13.45 5.34 0.37
N GLN A 27 14.55 5.53 1.10
CA GLN A 27 15.62 6.48 0.74
C GLN A 27 16.65 5.91 -0.26
N SER A 28 16.45 4.69 -0.77
CA SER A 28 17.32 4.15 -1.82
C SER A 28 17.22 5.01 -3.08
N LEU A 29 18.34 5.17 -3.81
CA LEU A 29 18.37 5.93 -5.06
C LEU A 29 17.49 5.32 -6.16
N ASP A 30 17.21 4.03 -6.07
CA ASP A 30 16.34 3.29 -7.00
C ASP A 30 14.96 2.96 -6.41
N PHE A 31 14.56 3.65 -5.33
CA PHE A 31 13.23 3.51 -4.78
C PHE A 31 12.17 4.00 -5.77
N GLU A 32 11.12 3.19 -5.96
CA GLU A 32 10.04 3.47 -6.90
C GLU A 32 8.68 3.11 -6.29
N ILE A 33 7.70 4.00 -6.42
CA ILE A 33 6.28 3.62 -6.27
C ILE A 33 5.83 3.15 -7.65
N MET A 34 5.57 1.85 -7.80
CA MET A 34 5.17 1.26 -9.07
C MET A 34 3.66 1.28 -9.28
N LEU A 35 2.91 0.91 -8.25
CA LEU A 35 1.44 0.91 -8.27
C LEU A 35 0.89 1.68 -7.07
N LEU A 36 -0.26 2.32 -7.27
CA LEU A 36 -1.05 2.93 -6.21
C LEU A 36 -2.53 2.67 -6.46
N ALA A 37 -3.17 1.97 -5.52
CA ALA A 37 -4.62 1.85 -5.50
C ALA A 37 -5.19 2.89 -4.54
N TYR A 38 -6.27 3.58 -4.91
CA TYR A 38 -6.92 4.55 -4.03
C TYR A 38 -8.43 4.68 -4.25
N ALA A 39 -9.14 5.15 -3.23
CA ALA A 39 -10.54 5.54 -3.29
C ALA A 39 -10.83 6.68 -2.31
N PHE A 40 -11.76 7.55 -2.68
CA PHE A 40 -12.38 8.46 -1.73
C PHE A 40 -13.62 7.80 -1.12
N ASP A 41 -13.70 7.74 0.20
CA ASP A 41 -14.79 7.13 0.95
C ASP A 41 -15.18 5.74 0.38
N ASP A 42 -16.39 5.63 -0.15
CA ASP A 42 -16.98 4.42 -0.74
C ASP A 42 -16.93 4.40 -2.28
N ASP A 43 -16.26 5.37 -2.91
CA ASP A 43 -16.07 5.41 -4.35
C ASP A 43 -15.36 4.14 -4.86
N PRO A 44 -15.52 3.81 -6.17
CA PRO A 44 -14.76 2.75 -6.81
C PRO A 44 -13.26 2.96 -6.62
N ILE A 45 -12.53 1.89 -6.28
CA ILE A 45 -11.07 1.94 -6.19
C ILE A 45 -10.50 2.07 -7.58
N LYS A 46 -9.66 3.10 -7.75
CA LYS A 46 -8.85 3.35 -8.93
C LYS A 46 -7.46 2.77 -8.71
N ILE A 47 -6.83 2.29 -9.78
CA ILE A 47 -5.44 1.82 -9.79
C ILE A 47 -4.64 2.76 -10.71
N ILE A 48 -3.43 3.12 -10.29
CA ILE A 48 -2.47 3.89 -11.07
C ILE A 48 -1.26 2.99 -11.31
N ASP A 49 -0.85 2.86 -12.58
CA ASP A 49 0.28 2.05 -13.02
C ASP A 49 1.45 2.95 -13.46
N PHE A 50 2.20 3.46 -12.47
CA PHE A 50 3.35 4.34 -12.73
C PHE A 50 4.45 3.63 -13.53
N ALA A 51 4.62 2.32 -13.34
CA ALA A 51 5.58 1.53 -14.10
C ALA A 51 5.22 1.38 -15.58
N GLN A 52 3.96 1.67 -15.97
CA GLN A 52 3.48 1.72 -17.35
C GLN A 52 3.22 3.16 -17.84
N GLY A 53 3.65 4.17 -17.08
CA GLY A 53 3.63 5.57 -17.50
C GLY A 53 2.40 6.37 -17.09
N ASP A 54 1.51 5.82 -16.25
CA ASP A 54 0.47 6.64 -15.64
C ASP A 54 1.09 7.74 -14.78
N THR A 55 0.39 8.86 -14.66
CA THR A 55 0.80 10.02 -13.85
C THR A 55 -0.14 10.23 -12.68
N TRP A 56 0.32 10.95 -11.67
CA TRP A 56 -0.49 11.34 -10.51
C TRP A 56 -1.80 12.05 -10.92
N PRO A 57 -2.98 11.45 -10.65
CA PRO A 57 -4.27 12.07 -10.91
C PRO A 57 -4.46 13.34 -10.10
N VAL A 58 -5.09 14.36 -10.69
CA VAL A 58 -5.31 15.66 -10.04
C VAL A 58 -6.11 15.51 -8.74
N ASP A 59 -7.17 14.70 -8.76
CA ASP A 59 -8.02 14.46 -7.58
C ASP A 59 -7.25 13.79 -6.43
N LEU A 60 -6.37 12.84 -6.75
CA LEU A 60 -5.49 12.23 -5.75
C LEU A 60 -4.51 13.26 -5.16
N VAL A 61 -3.85 14.06 -6.01
CA VAL A 61 -2.90 15.09 -5.56
C VAL A 61 -3.57 16.13 -4.67
N GLU A 62 -4.76 16.57 -5.04
CA GLU A 62 -5.58 17.49 -4.24
C GLU A 62 -5.96 16.85 -2.91
N GLY A 63 -6.46 15.61 -2.91
CA GLY A 63 -6.82 14.89 -1.69
C GLY A 63 -5.64 14.63 -0.75
N LEU A 64 -4.44 14.36 -1.28
CA LEU A 64 -3.23 14.19 -0.47
C LEU A 64 -2.78 15.52 0.18
N LYS A 65 -3.05 16.67 -0.46
CA LYS A 65 -2.66 18.01 0.04
C LYS A 65 -3.73 18.69 0.87
N ASP A 66 -4.97 18.24 0.80
CA ASP A 66 -6.10 18.84 1.53
C ASP A 66 -6.07 18.41 3.00
N PRO A 67 -5.87 19.34 3.96
CA PRO A 67 -5.82 19.02 5.39
C PRO A 67 -7.18 18.60 5.97
N THR A 68 -8.28 18.78 5.23
CA THR A 68 -9.63 18.34 5.63
C THR A 68 -9.94 16.90 5.22
N VAL A 69 -9.04 16.27 4.44
CA VAL A 69 -9.14 14.87 4.01
C VAL A 69 -8.27 14.00 4.92
N GLU A 70 -8.87 12.98 5.53
CA GLU A 70 -8.13 11.98 6.29
C GLU A 70 -7.45 10.98 5.36
N LYS A 71 -6.19 10.63 5.61
CA LYS A 71 -5.41 9.66 4.84
C LYS A 71 -5.44 8.30 5.55
N HIS A 72 -6.11 7.33 4.96
CA HIS A 72 -6.31 6.00 5.52
C HIS A 72 -5.42 4.98 4.79
N ALA A 73 -4.61 4.25 5.55
CA ALA A 73 -3.75 3.19 5.03
C ALA A 73 -3.51 2.10 6.07
N HIS A 74 -3.17 0.89 5.63
CA HIS A 74 -2.69 -0.16 6.51
C HIS A 74 -1.18 -0.02 6.69
N ASN A 75 -0.69 0.06 7.93
CA ASN A 75 0.71 0.36 8.23
C ASN A 75 1.18 1.76 7.77
N ALA A 76 0.30 2.78 7.83
CA ALA A 76 0.48 4.18 7.39
C ALA A 76 1.86 4.85 7.62
N SER A 77 2.65 4.36 8.57
CA SER A 77 4.04 4.76 8.74
C SER A 77 4.89 4.52 7.48
N PHE A 78 4.70 3.39 6.79
CA PHE A 78 5.43 3.08 5.56
C PHE A 78 4.98 3.97 4.41
N GLU A 79 3.68 4.10 4.20
CA GLU A 79 3.09 4.85 3.09
C GLU A 79 3.44 6.32 3.18
N ARG A 80 3.47 6.89 4.39
CA ARG A 80 3.95 8.26 4.62
C ARG A 80 5.40 8.43 4.20
N GLN A 81 6.26 7.45 4.47
CA GLN A 81 7.69 7.51 4.12
C GLN A 81 7.92 7.37 2.63
N ALA A 82 7.15 6.50 1.97
CA ALA A 82 7.13 6.34 0.53
C ALA A 82 6.69 7.64 -0.17
N LEU A 83 5.53 8.19 0.22
CA LEU A 83 4.98 9.43 -0.35
C LEU A 83 5.88 10.65 -0.16
N ARG A 84 6.62 10.72 0.96
CA ARG A 84 7.63 11.78 1.18
C ARG A 84 8.71 11.80 0.10
N GLN A 85 9.11 10.65 -0.45
CA GLN A 85 10.09 10.60 -1.55
C GLN A 85 9.57 11.23 -2.84
N TYR A 86 8.24 11.36 -2.95
CA TYR A 86 7.55 11.98 -4.08
C TYR A 86 7.05 13.40 -3.74
N GLY A 87 7.56 14.01 -2.67
CA GLY A 87 7.28 15.41 -2.30
C GLY A 87 5.96 15.62 -1.54
N PHE A 88 5.30 14.55 -1.10
CA PHE A 88 4.10 14.65 -0.26
C PHE A 88 4.46 14.58 1.22
N GLU A 89 4.59 15.75 1.84
CA GLU A 89 4.81 15.88 3.29
C GLU A 89 3.48 16.08 4.03
N ILE A 90 2.79 14.97 4.29
CA ILE A 90 1.46 14.98 4.93
C ILE A 90 1.64 14.96 6.46
N PRO A 91 1.05 15.93 7.21
CA PRO A 91 1.05 15.96 8.67
C PRO A 91 0.51 14.67 9.29
N ILE A 92 1.09 14.22 10.40
CA ILE A 92 0.78 12.91 10.99
C ILE A 92 -0.67 12.85 11.51
N GLU A 93 -1.22 13.99 11.90
CA GLU A 93 -2.56 14.17 12.45
C GLU A 93 -3.66 13.84 11.42
N GLU A 94 -3.34 13.96 10.14
CA GLU A 94 -4.23 13.65 9.03
C GLU A 94 -4.32 12.15 8.73
N TRP A 95 -3.42 11.34 9.30
CA TRP A 95 -3.38 9.90 9.03
C TRP A 95 -4.26 9.09 9.97
N ARG A 96 -4.84 8.02 9.43
CA ARG A 96 -5.53 6.95 10.15
C ARG A 96 -4.94 5.62 9.72
N CYS A 97 -4.47 4.86 10.71
CA CYS A 97 -3.75 3.61 10.46
C CYS A 97 -4.57 2.42 10.94
N SER A 98 -5.07 1.61 10.01
CA SER A 98 -5.88 0.42 10.36
C SER A 98 -5.06 -0.62 11.15
N LEU A 99 -3.74 -0.69 10.93
CA LEU A 99 -2.81 -1.52 11.71
C LEU A 99 -2.82 -1.12 13.19
N VAL A 100 -2.62 0.18 13.48
CA VAL A 100 -2.58 0.71 14.86
C VAL A 100 -3.92 0.47 15.53
N LYS A 101 -5.02 0.74 14.83
CA LYS A 101 -6.37 0.51 15.34
C LYS A 101 -6.63 -0.96 15.64
N SER A 102 -6.18 -1.86 14.78
CA SER A 102 -6.28 -3.31 14.98
C SER A 102 -5.47 -3.77 16.19
N ALA A 103 -4.22 -3.28 16.31
CA ALA A 103 -3.35 -3.58 17.45
C ALA A 103 -3.97 -3.13 18.78
N TYR A 104 -4.59 -1.94 18.81
CA TYR A 104 -5.32 -1.44 19.97
C TYR A 104 -6.48 -2.36 20.37
N CYS A 105 -7.15 -2.98 19.40
CA CYS A 105 -8.21 -3.96 19.63
C CYS A 105 -7.70 -5.36 20.01
N GLY A 106 -6.39 -5.56 20.19
CA GLY A 106 -5.80 -6.88 20.46
C GLY A 106 -5.82 -7.83 19.26
N LEU A 107 -6.03 -7.32 18.04
CA LEU A 107 -6.01 -8.11 16.82
C LEU A 107 -4.56 -8.35 16.35
N PRO A 108 -4.33 -9.37 15.48
CA PRO A 108 -3.04 -9.55 14.81
C PRO A 108 -2.59 -8.30 14.04
N LEU A 109 -1.32 -8.26 13.63
CA LEU A 109 -0.75 -7.11 12.92
C LEU A 109 -0.84 -7.23 11.38
N GLY A 110 -0.75 -8.44 10.82
CA GLY A 110 -0.80 -8.59 9.36
C GLY A 110 -2.19 -8.34 8.78
N LEU A 111 -2.31 -7.57 7.69
CA LEU A 111 -3.58 -7.32 7.00
C LEU A 111 -4.36 -8.61 6.68
N ASP A 112 -3.66 -9.69 6.31
CA ASP A 112 -4.24 -11.01 6.06
C ASP A 112 -4.74 -11.70 7.34
N LEU A 113 -3.97 -11.58 8.43
CA LEU A 113 -4.32 -12.14 9.72
C LEU A 113 -5.51 -11.40 10.34
N ILE A 114 -5.55 -10.07 10.23
CA ILE A 114 -6.69 -9.25 10.66
C ILE A 114 -7.93 -9.60 9.84
N SER A 115 -7.78 -9.71 8.51
CA SER A 115 -8.89 -10.08 7.62
C SER A 115 -9.53 -11.42 8.03
N LYS A 116 -8.70 -12.40 8.40
CA LYS A 116 -9.16 -13.70 8.91
C LYS A 116 -9.79 -13.59 10.28
N ALA A 117 -9.16 -12.88 11.22
CA ALA A 117 -9.68 -12.69 12.57
C ALA A 117 -11.05 -12.01 12.59
N LEU A 118 -11.29 -11.08 11.67
CA LEU A 118 -12.56 -10.38 11.51
C LEU A 118 -13.55 -11.09 10.56
N ASN A 119 -13.22 -12.27 10.04
CA ASN A 119 -14.06 -13.03 9.11
C ASN A 119 -14.54 -12.23 7.89
N LEU A 120 -13.65 -11.45 7.26
CA LEU A 120 -14.02 -10.54 6.16
C LEU A 120 -14.39 -11.23 4.83
N GLY A 121 -14.18 -12.55 4.71
CA GLY A 121 -14.51 -13.32 3.51
C GLY A 121 -13.85 -12.74 2.25
N GLU A 122 -14.64 -12.53 1.20
CA GLU A 122 -14.20 -11.97 -0.08
C GLU A 122 -13.67 -10.53 0.01
N LYS A 123 -13.95 -9.82 1.11
CA LYS A 123 -13.41 -8.48 1.37
C LYS A 123 -12.04 -8.51 2.05
N GLY A 124 -11.52 -9.69 2.37
CA GLY A 124 -10.22 -9.85 3.03
C GLY A 124 -9.03 -9.86 2.05
N LYS A 125 -7.82 -9.75 2.59
CA LYS A 125 -6.57 -9.86 1.82
C LYS A 125 -6.36 -11.26 1.24
N LEU A 126 -5.96 -11.32 -0.04
CA LEU A 126 -5.63 -12.57 -0.75
C LEU A 126 -4.24 -13.09 -0.38
N SER A 127 -4.07 -14.42 -0.36
CA SER A 127 -2.79 -15.08 -0.03
C SER A 127 -1.75 -15.04 -1.16
N THR A 128 -2.17 -14.75 -2.39
CA THR A 128 -1.33 -14.70 -3.60
C THR A 128 -0.31 -13.56 -3.59
N GLY A 129 -0.55 -12.50 -2.80
CA GLY A 129 0.28 -11.29 -2.76
C GLY A 129 1.76 -11.50 -2.46
N ARG A 130 2.09 -12.48 -1.60
CA ARG A 130 3.49 -12.70 -1.19
C ARG A 130 4.38 -13.08 -2.38
N ALA A 131 3.85 -13.86 -3.32
CA ALA A 131 4.60 -14.26 -4.51
C ALA A 131 4.80 -13.08 -5.46
N LEU A 132 3.77 -12.25 -5.64
CA LEU A 132 3.78 -11.06 -6.50
C LEU A 132 4.75 -10.00 -5.96
N ILE A 133 4.66 -9.66 -4.67
CA ILE A 133 5.61 -8.75 -3.99
C ILE A 133 7.04 -9.25 -4.14
N ARG A 134 7.28 -10.56 -3.90
CA ARG A 134 8.63 -11.11 -4.06
C ARG A 134 9.12 -11.02 -5.51
N PHE A 135 8.23 -11.11 -6.48
CA PHE A 135 8.57 -11.10 -7.89
C PHE A 135 8.90 -9.70 -8.41
N PHE A 136 8.10 -8.68 -8.07
CA PHE A 136 8.22 -7.32 -8.60
C PHE A 136 8.93 -6.32 -7.66
N CYS A 137 8.73 -6.43 -6.35
CA CYS A 137 9.21 -5.44 -5.37
C CYS A 137 10.65 -5.67 -4.88
N ASN A 138 11.22 -6.85 -5.17
CA ASN A 138 12.54 -7.24 -4.69
C ASN A 138 13.53 -7.48 -5.84
N PRO A 139 14.83 -7.22 -5.62
CA PRO A 139 15.87 -7.64 -6.55
C PRO A 139 15.90 -9.15 -6.73
N ILE A 140 16.31 -9.59 -7.91
CA ILE A 140 16.53 -10.99 -8.22
C ILE A 140 17.99 -11.25 -8.52
N LYS A 141 18.43 -12.49 -8.24
CA LYS A 141 19.77 -12.93 -8.61
C LYS A 141 19.86 -13.04 -10.14
N PRO A 142 20.88 -12.46 -10.80
CA PRO A 142 21.13 -12.69 -12.22
C PRO A 142 21.42 -14.16 -12.50
N THR A 143 20.75 -14.72 -13.49
CA THR A 143 20.93 -16.10 -13.94
C THR A 143 20.84 -16.17 -15.46
N LYS A 144 21.30 -17.27 -16.06
CA LYS A 144 21.12 -17.47 -17.52
C LYS A 144 19.64 -17.51 -17.91
N ALA A 145 18.79 -18.13 -17.09
CA ALA A 145 17.36 -18.29 -17.36
C ALA A 145 16.59 -16.96 -17.35
N ASN A 146 17.05 -15.97 -16.57
CA ASN A 146 16.41 -14.65 -16.50
C ASN A 146 17.11 -13.59 -17.37
N GLY A 147 18.04 -14.01 -18.25
CA GLY A 147 18.78 -13.08 -19.12
C GLY A 147 19.76 -12.18 -18.38
N GLY A 148 20.18 -12.55 -17.16
CA GLY A 148 21.10 -11.75 -16.35
C GLY A 148 20.47 -10.52 -15.70
N ARG A 149 19.13 -10.38 -15.73
CA ARG A 149 18.43 -9.24 -15.13
C ARG A 149 18.52 -9.24 -13.60
N HIS A 150 18.50 -8.05 -13.01
CA HIS A 150 18.59 -7.82 -11.57
C HIS A 150 17.23 -7.53 -10.90
N ARG A 151 16.18 -7.32 -11.70
CA ARG A 151 14.80 -7.05 -11.25
C ARG A 151 13.82 -7.59 -12.29
N ASN A 152 12.60 -7.96 -11.89
CA ASN A 152 11.51 -8.17 -12.84
C ASN A 152 10.71 -6.87 -13.03
N LEU A 153 10.36 -6.59 -14.27
CA LEU A 153 9.61 -5.44 -14.73
C LEU A 153 8.26 -5.95 -15.24
N PRO A 154 7.26 -5.10 -15.41
CA PRO A 154 5.97 -5.52 -15.94
C PRO A 154 6.08 -6.31 -17.26
N GLU A 155 6.98 -5.93 -18.18
CA GLU A 155 7.15 -6.65 -19.46
C GLU A 155 7.71 -8.07 -19.31
N HIS A 156 8.31 -8.40 -18.16
CA HIS A 156 8.85 -9.75 -17.92
C HIS A 156 7.75 -10.76 -17.57
N ASP A 157 6.59 -10.30 -17.11
CA ASP A 157 5.41 -11.14 -16.85
C ASP A 157 4.12 -10.28 -16.78
N PRO A 158 3.53 -9.92 -17.94
CA PRO A 158 2.37 -9.03 -17.99
C PRO A 158 1.12 -9.59 -17.29
N GLU A 159 0.94 -10.91 -17.31
CA GLU A 159 -0.19 -11.57 -16.63
C GLU A 159 -0.07 -11.43 -15.11
N LYS A 160 1.13 -11.72 -14.55
CA LYS A 160 1.38 -11.46 -13.12
C LYS A 160 1.28 -9.98 -12.76
N TRP A 161 1.61 -9.08 -13.69
CA TRP A 161 1.47 -7.65 -13.45
C TRP A 161 0.01 -7.24 -13.28
N GLU A 162 -0.90 -7.78 -14.08
CA GLU A 162 -2.34 -7.56 -13.93
C GLU A 162 -2.88 -8.17 -12.62
N GLU A 163 -2.40 -9.37 -12.24
CA GLU A 163 -2.71 -9.94 -10.92
C GLU A 163 -2.22 -9.03 -9.78
N PHE A 164 -1.07 -8.38 -9.96
CA PHE A 164 -0.49 -7.50 -8.95
C PHE A 164 -1.26 -6.19 -8.79
N LYS A 165 -1.75 -5.62 -9.90
CA LYS A 165 -2.72 -4.51 -9.86
C LYS A 165 -3.98 -4.89 -9.10
N GLN A 166 -4.55 -6.06 -9.40
CA GLN A 166 -5.76 -6.51 -8.71
C GLN A 166 -5.51 -6.79 -7.22
N TYR A 167 -4.31 -7.25 -6.87
CA TYR A 167 -3.88 -7.44 -5.50
C TYR A 167 -3.81 -6.10 -4.73
N CYS A 168 -3.14 -5.08 -5.28
CA CYS A 168 -3.08 -3.75 -4.66
C CYS A 168 -4.47 -3.13 -4.45
N VAL A 169 -5.36 -3.27 -5.46
CA VAL A 169 -6.78 -2.89 -5.33
C VAL A 169 -7.48 -3.64 -4.19
N ASN A 170 -7.20 -4.94 -4.03
CA ASN A 170 -7.80 -5.74 -2.98
C ASN A 170 -7.32 -5.34 -1.58
N ASP A 171 -6.07 -4.92 -1.42
CA ASP A 171 -5.55 -4.46 -0.14
C ASP A 171 -6.27 -3.19 0.35
N VAL A 172 -6.58 -2.25 -0.54
CA VAL A 172 -7.47 -1.10 -0.22
C VAL A 172 -8.89 -1.55 0.15
N LYS A 173 -9.44 -2.59 -0.50
CA LYS A 173 -10.75 -3.16 -0.10
C LYS A 173 -10.69 -3.72 1.32
N ALA A 174 -9.64 -4.46 1.65
CA ALA A 174 -9.46 -5.08 2.96
C ALA A 174 -9.25 -4.04 4.06
N GLU A 175 -8.40 -3.05 3.82
CA GLU A 175 -8.16 -1.92 4.73
C GLU A 175 -9.47 -1.17 5.03
N ARG A 176 -10.24 -0.80 3.99
CA ARG A 176 -11.55 -0.16 4.15
C ARG A 176 -12.52 -1.02 4.95
N ALA A 177 -12.56 -2.32 4.70
CA ALA A 177 -13.44 -3.23 5.42
C ALA A 177 -13.07 -3.31 6.91
N ILE A 178 -11.78 -3.37 7.25
CA ILE A 178 -11.29 -3.32 8.63
C ILE A 178 -11.69 -1.98 9.27
N GLY A 179 -11.44 -0.87 8.58
CA GLY A 179 -11.78 0.47 9.08
C GLY A 179 -13.27 0.61 9.39
N LYS A 180 -14.15 0.02 8.57
CA LYS A 180 -15.60 -0.04 8.82
C LYS A 180 -15.96 -0.91 10.02
N VAL A 181 -15.39 -2.11 10.12
CA VAL A 181 -15.65 -3.01 11.26
C VAL A 181 -15.20 -2.37 12.56
N LEU A 182 -14.05 -1.69 12.57
CA LEU A 182 -13.51 -1.06 13.77
C LEU A 182 -14.00 0.38 13.97
N SER A 183 -14.97 0.88 13.20
CA SER A 183 -15.32 2.30 13.18
C SER A 183 -15.83 2.83 14.52
N TYR A 184 -16.43 1.96 15.34
CA TYR A 184 -16.99 2.30 16.66
C TYR A 184 -15.96 2.29 17.80
N ILE A 185 -14.70 1.95 17.52
CA ILE A 185 -13.62 2.02 18.50
C ILE A 185 -12.89 3.35 18.33
N ASP A 186 -12.87 4.16 19.38
CA ASP A 186 -12.07 5.38 19.42
C ASP A 186 -10.71 5.09 20.05
N LEU A 187 -9.66 5.60 19.41
CA LEU A 187 -8.33 5.62 20.02
C LEU A 187 -8.27 6.78 21.02
N PRO A 188 -7.61 6.61 22.18
CA PRO A 188 -7.44 7.70 23.13
C PRO A 188 -6.60 8.82 22.51
N GLU A 189 -6.93 10.07 22.86
CA GLU A 189 -6.03 11.19 22.62
C GLU A 189 -4.82 11.09 23.58
N PHE A 190 -3.62 11.28 23.05
CA PHE A 190 -2.35 11.19 23.78
C PHE A 190 -1.74 12.57 23.96
#